data_AF-X1ECK6-F1
#
_entry.id   AF-X1ECK6-F1
#
_cell.length_a   1.000
_cell.length_b   1.000
_cell.length_c   1.000
_cell.angle_alpha   90.00
_cell.angle_beta   90.00
_cell.angle_gamma   90.00
#
_symmetry.space_group_name_H-M   'P 1'
#
loop_
_entity.id
_entity.type
_entity.pdbx_description
1 polymer ?
#
loop_
_entity_poly.entity_id
_entity_poly.type
_entity_poly.pdbx_seq_one_letter_code
_entity_poly.pdbx_strand_id
1 'polypeptide(L)' 'EFLHKDEFLDKYDIQDAKYPSAYLLKSGTLKLLITQEEMDKVPSINDMEKLVSSKLK' A
#
# COMPACT_ATOMS: atom_id res chain seq x y z
N GLU A 1 1.54 7.99 -10.27
CA GLU A 1 0.65 7.58 -11.37
C GLU A 1 -0.73 7.32 -10.75
N PHE A 2 -1.81 7.86 -11.31
CA PHE A 2 -3.17 7.51 -10.90
C PHE A 2 -3.65 6.43 -11.86
N LEU A 3 -3.96 5.25 -11.34
CA LEU A 3 -4.46 4.12 -12.10
C LEU A 3 -5.92 3.90 -11.72
N HIS A 4 -6.77 3.62 -12.70
CA HIS A 4 -8.10 3.11 -12.42
C HIS A 4 -8.01 1.69 -11.85
N LYS A 5 -9.08 1.23 -11.20
CA LYS A 5 -9.14 -0.08 -10.56
C LYS A 5 -8.75 -1.21 -11.53
N ASP A 6 -9.26 -1.15 -12.76
CA ASP A 6 -9.00 -2.16 -13.79
C ASP A 6 -7.53 -2.14 -14.25
N GLU A 7 -6.94 -0.96 -14.42
CA GLU A 7 -5.52 -0.82 -14.78
C GLU A 7 -4.58 -1.28 -13.66
N PHE A 8 -4.95 -1.05 -12.40
CA PHE A 8 -4.19 -1.53 -11.26
C PHE A 8 -4.23 -3.06 -11.16
N LEU A 9 -5.40 -3.65 -11.39
CA LEU A 9 -5.58 -5.11 -11.42
C LEU A 9 -4.79 -5.74 -12.57
N ASP A 10 -4.84 -5.18 -13.77
CA ASP A 10 -4.11 -5.71 -14.93
C ASP A 10 -2.59 -5.61 -14.75
N LYS A 11 -2.11 -4.49 -14.20
CA LYS A 11 -0.67 -4.21 -14.03
C LYS A 11 -0.02 -4.99 -12.89
N TYR A 12 -0.79 -5.33 -11.85
CA TYR A 12 -0.25 -5.92 -10.60
C TYR A 12 -0.90 -7.23 -10.16
N ASP A 13 -1.97 -7.68 -10.83
CA ASP A 13 -2.74 -8.92 -10.56
C ASP A 13 -3.23 -9.06 -9.10
N ILE A 14 -3.52 -7.93 -8.44
CA ILE A 14 -3.96 -7.93 -7.03
C ILE A 14 -5.49 -7.93 -6.93
N GLN A 15 -6.10 -9.11 -7.08
CA GLN A 15 -7.57 -9.26 -7.12
C GLN A 15 -8.28 -8.97 -5.78
N ASP A 16 -7.60 -9.16 -4.64
CA ASP A 16 -8.15 -8.93 -3.28
C ASP A 16 -7.55 -7.68 -2.61
N ALA A 17 -7.35 -6.61 -3.37
CA ALA A 17 -6.85 -5.36 -2.81
C ALA A 17 -7.87 -4.77 -1.82
N LYS A 18 -7.50 -4.69 -0.55
CA LYS A 18 -8.29 -4.06 0.52
C LYS A 18 -7.89 -2.60 0.66
N TYR A 19 -8.87 -1.69 0.69
CA TYR A 19 -8.62 -0.26 0.75
C TYR A 19 -9.25 0.34 2.03
N PRO A 20 -8.61 1.33 2.66
CA PRO A 20 -7.35 1.98 2.28
C PRO A 20 -6.11 1.10 2.52
N SER A 21 -5.10 1.14 1.65
CA SER A 21 -3.85 0.40 1.82
C SER A 21 -2.71 1.04 1.02
N ALA A 22 -1.46 0.67 1.33
CA ALA A 22 -0.30 1.10 0.58
C ALA A 22 0.52 -0.09 0.11
N TYR A 23 0.99 0.01 -1.13
CA TYR A 23 1.85 -0.97 -1.77
C TYR A 23 3.18 -0.34 -2.15
N LEU A 24 4.23 -1.15 -2.14
CA LEU A 24 5.58 -0.76 -2.53
C LEU A 24 5.99 -1.54 -3.78
N LEU A 25 6.32 -0.82 -4.84
CA LEU A 25 6.93 -1.40 -6.04
C LEU A 25 8.42 -1.62 -5.79
N LYS A 26 8.86 -2.88 -5.67
CA LYS A 26 10.28 -3.27 -5.60
C LYS A 26 10.59 -4.24 -6.74
N SER A 27 11.59 -3.90 -7.56
CA SER A 27 12.06 -4.75 -8.68
C SER A 27 10.95 -5.21 -9.64
N GLY A 28 9.99 -4.33 -9.94
CA GLY A 28 8.86 -4.63 -10.82
C GLY A 28 7.73 -5.41 -10.17
N THR A 29 7.87 -5.83 -8.90
CA THR A 29 6.81 -6.52 -8.15
C THR A 29 6.19 -5.57 -7.13
N LEU A 30 4.87 -5.45 -7.16
CA LEU A 30 4.12 -4.67 -6.17
C LEU A 30 3.91 -5.53 -4.92
N LYS A 31 4.42 -5.09 -3.77
CA LYS A 31 4.28 -5.79 -2.50
C LYS A 31 3.45 -4.96 -1.55
N LEU A 32 2.45 -5.56 -0.92
CA LEU A 32 1.66 -4.90 0.12
C LEU A 32 2.58 -4.47 1.28
N LEU A 33 2.60 -3.17 1.56
CA LEU A 33 3.44 -2.58 2.58
C LEU A 33 2.65 -2.30 3.85
N ILE A 34 1.45 -1.72 3.67
CA ILE A 34 0.56 -1.29 4.75
C ILE A 34 -0.84 -1.78 4.40
N THR A 35 -1.42 -2.60 5.28
CA THR A 35 -2.80 -3.08 5.15
C THR A 35 -3.78 -2.01 5.62
N GLN A 36 -5.06 -2.20 5.31
CA GLN A 36 -6.15 -1.40 5.88
C GLN A 36 -6.10 -1.36 7.41
N GLU A 37 -5.91 -2.50 8.07
CA GLU A 37 -5.86 -2.54 9.53
C GLU A 37 -4.71 -1.71 10.11
N GLU A 38 -3.56 -1.68 9.43
CA GLU A 38 -2.42 -0.85 9.85
C GLU A 38 -2.72 0.63 9.62
N MET A 39 -3.37 0.99 8.51
CA MET A 39 -3.79 2.38 8.27
C MET A 39 -4.85 2.86 9.26
N ASP A 40 -5.87 2.04 9.54
CA ASP A 40 -6.97 2.37 10.46
C ASP A 40 -6.49 2.49 11.92
N LYS A 41 -5.39 1.81 12.27
CA LYS A 41 -4.77 1.89 13.61
C LYS A 41 -3.87 3.12 13.79
N VAL A 42 -3.56 3.84 12.72
CA VAL A 42 -2.66 5.00 12.78
C VAL A 42 -3.48 6.28 12.99
N PRO A 43 -3.40 6.93 14.16
CA PRO A 43 -4.26 8.06 14.50
C PRO A 43 -3.76 9.40 13.94
N SER A 44 -2.54 9.45 13.39
CA SER A 44 -1.90 10.70 12.97
C SER A 44 -0.89 10.48 11.86
N ILE A 45 -0.71 11.52 11.02
CA ILE A 45 0.24 11.51 9.90
C ILE A 45 1.66 11.17 10.36
N ASN A 46 2.07 11.70 11.52
CA ASN A 46 3.41 11.46 12.08
C ASN A 46 3.65 9.97 12.40
N ASP A 47 2.60 9.25 12.83
CA ASP A 47 2.70 7.81 13.08
C ASP A 47 2.65 7.00 11.79
N MET A 48 1.96 7.51 10.75
CA MET A 48 2.01 6.92 9.41
C MET A 48 3.43 6.99 8.83
N GLU A 49 4.10 8.12 8.99
CA GLU A 49 5.47 8.32 8.51
C GLU A 49 6.46 7.36 9.20
N LYS A 50 6.30 7.15 10.51
CA LYS A 50 7.08 6.14 11.26
C LYS A 50 6.79 4.72 10.78
N LEU A 51 5.52 4.39 10.51
CA LEU A 51 5.11 3.06 10.05
C LEU A 51 5.74 2.77 8.68
N VAL A 52 5.62 3.71 7.73
CA VAL A 52 6.26 3.63 6.40
C VAL A 52 7.77 3.47 6.53
N SER A 53 8.42 4.34 7.32
CA SER A 53 9.87 4.31 7.52
C SER A 53 10.36 2.99 8.12
N SER A 54 9.57 2.38 9.02
CA SER A 54 9.91 1.09 9.63
C SER A 54 9.80 -0.08 8.65
N LYS A 55 8.91 0.01 7.64
CA LYS A 55 8.74 -1.02 6.60
C LYS A 55 9.71 -0.86 5.43
N LEU A 56 10.29 0.33 5.25
CA LEU A 56 11.24 0.65 4.18
C LEU A 56 12.70 0.34 4.50
N LYS A 57 13.04 0.12 5.79
CA LYS A 57 14.34 -0.42 6.20
C LYS A 57 14.58 -1.82 5.64
#